data_AF-A0A538CW53-F1
#
_entry.id   AF-A0A538CW53-F1
#
_cell.length_a   1.000
_cell.length_b   1.000
_cell.length_c   1.000
_cell.angle_alpha   90.00
_cell.angle_beta   90.00
_cell.angle_gamma   90.00
#
_symmetry.space_group_name_H-M   'P 1'
#
loop_
_entity.id
_entity.type
_entity.pdbx_description
1 polymer ?
#
loop_
_entity_poly.entity_id
_entity_poly.type
_entity_poly.pdbx_seq_one_letter_code
_entity_poly.pdbx_strand_id
1 'polypeptide(L)'
;MSLQPAPIPLEVPEGPAPLRPPPEAELVEAGKLSMGQLAQAHRDRLETGHPVLDIIVERGWVSADEVADLRAAYGIEAPPPPAVQAAPEPPPETDVPPPAAEARYRIAIRLTNGDLITAGETEGSDKAAALGHAVVADLTKEDGEWPFFNCRFINPETIVSVDLLRADSAD
;
A
#
# COMPACT_ATOMS: atom_id res chain seq x y z
N MET A 1 -40.49 -0.28 -47.93
CA MET A 1 -40.20 0.83 -47.00
C MET A 1 -39.19 0.30 -45.99
N SER A 2 -37.92 0.65 -46.17
CA SER A 2 -36.81 0.17 -45.35
C SER A 2 -36.80 0.88 -44.00
N LEU A 3 -36.86 0.12 -42.91
CA LEU A 3 -36.67 0.61 -41.55
C LEU A 3 -35.19 0.94 -41.37
N GLN A 4 -34.86 2.23 -41.34
CA GLN A 4 -33.53 2.73 -41.01
C GLN A 4 -33.22 2.37 -39.54
N PRO A 5 -32.08 1.74 -39.22
CA PRO A 5 -31.65 1.63 -37.82
C PRO A 5 -31.34 3.04 -37.30
N ALA A 6 -31.89 3.36 -36.13
CA ALA A 6 -31.59 4.59 -35.42
C ALA A 6 -30.06 4.69 -35.19
N PRO A 7 -29.44 5.87 -35.35
CA PRO A 7 -28.07 6.03 -34.91
C PRO A 7 -28.05 5.84 -33.40
N ILE A 8 -27.37 4.78 -32.95
CA ILE A 8 -26.87 4.68 -31.58
C ILE A 8 -26.16 6.01 -31.27
N PRO A 9 -26.52 6.72 -30.20
CA PRO A 9 -25.68 7.79 -29.72
C PRO A 9 -24.33 7.16 -29.40
N LEU A 10 -23.32 7.51 -30.18
CA LEU A 10 -21.94 7.43 -29.75
C LEU A 10 -21.89 8.29 -28.48
N GLU A 11 -21.98 7.66 -27.33
CA GLU A 11 -21.33 8.13 -26.12
C GLU A 11 -19.87 8.31 -26.50
N VAL A 12 -19.56 9.51 -27.00
CA VAL A 12 -18.26 10.11 -26.80
C VAL A 12 -18.02 10.01 -25.30
N PRO A 13 -17.02 9.27 -24.81
CA PRO A 13 -16.61 9.47 -23.43
C PRO A 13 -16.36 10.97 -23.31
N GLU A 14 -17.09 11.60 -22.39
CA GLU A 14 -16.84 12.96 -21.94
C GLU A 14 -15.33 13.19 -21.95
N GLY A 15 -14.91 14.31 -22.55
CA GLY A 15 -13.51 14.64 -22.78
C GLY A 15 -12.67 14.47 -21.51
N PRO A 16 -11.33 14.38 -21.64
CA PRO A 16 -10.45 14.18 -20.50
C PRO A 16 -10.88 15.14 -19.40
N ALA A 17 -11.22 14.58 -18.22
CA ALA A 17 -11.50 15.34 -17.02
C ALA A 17 -10.53 16.52 -16.96
N PRO A 18 -10.96 17.75 -16.60
CA PRO A 18 -10.08 18.91 -16.60
C PRO A 18 -8.79 18.47 -15.93
N LEU A 19 -7.73 18.35 -16.72
CA LEU A 19 -6.47 17.77 -16.28
C LEU A 19 -5.94 18.82 -15.32
N ARG A 20 -6.34 18.71 -14.04
CA ARG A 20 -5.80 19.57 -13.00
C ARG A 20 -4.29 19.44 -13.15
N PRO A 21 -3.58 20.56 -13.35
CA PRO A 21 -2.14 20.51 -13.53
C PRO A 21 -1.56 19.72 -12.35
N PRO A 22 -0.52 18.90 -12.55
CA PRO A 22 0.06 18.15 -11.45
C PRO A 22 0.42 19.12 -10.31
N PRO A 23 0.43 18.64 -9.06
CA PRO A 23 0.59 19.51 -7.89
C PRO A 23 1.85 20.39 -7.95
N GLU A 24 2.92 19.87 -8.54
CA GLU A 24 4.17 20.61 -8.78
C GLU A 24 4.04 21.74 -9.82
N ALA A 25 3.15 21.60 -10.80
CA ALA A 25 2.89 22.62 -11.81
C ALA A 25 2.05 23.77 -11.23
N GLU A 26 1.14 23.52 -10.30
CA GLU A 26 0.45 24.57 -9.53
C GLU A 26 1.45 25.45 -8.77
N LEU A 27 2.51 24.86 -8.20
CA LEU A 27 3.56 25.63 -7.53
C LEU A 27 4.35 26.51 -8.50
N VAL A 28 4.50 26.06 -9.75
CA VAL A 28 5.14 26.86 -10.81
C VAL A 28 4.22 27.97 -11.31
N GLU A 29 2.95 27.66 -11.56
CA GLU A 29 1.92 28.62 -11.98
C GLU A 29 1.69 29.70 -10.90
N ALA A 30 1.72 29.31 -9.62
CA ALA A 30 1.66 30.22 -8.47
C ALA A 30 2.92 31.07 -8.28
N GLY A 31 3.98 30.85 -9.09
CA GLY A 31 5.26 31.55 -9.00
C GLY A 31 6.08 31.22 -7.74
N LYS A 32 5.68 30.19 -6.99
CA LYS A 32 6.34 29.72 -5.76
C LYS A 32 7.53 28.82 -6.08
N LEU A 33 7.49 28.16 -7.24
CA LEU A 33 8.54 27.29 -7.76
C LEU A 33 8.95 27.73 -9.16
N SER A 34 10.25 27.89 -9.40
CA SER A 34 10.74 28.14 -10.76
C SER A 34 10.80 26.85 -11.58
N MET A 35 10.63 26.94 -12.90
CA MET A 35 10.77 25.80 -13.82
C MET A 35 12.13 25.07 -13.66
N GLY A 36 13.21 25.80 -13.34
CA GLY A 36 14.52 25.23 -13.04
C GLY A 36 14.58 24.45 -11.71
N GLN A 37 13.83 24.88 -10.70
CA GLN A 37 13.70 24.18 -9.41
C GLN A 37 12.87 22.91 -9.58
N LEU A 38 11.81 22.96 -10.40
CA LEU A 38 11.04 21.77 -10.77
C LEU A 38 11.92 20.74 -11.49
N ALA A 39 12.70 21.16 -12.47
CA ALA A 39 13.64 20.27 -13.17
C ALA A 39 14.73 19.70 -12.25
N GLN A 40 15.19 20.49 -11.27
CA GLN A 40 16.13 20.02 -10.25
C GLN A 40 15.47 18.99 -9.31
N ALA A 41 14.21 19.20 -8.89
CA ALA A 41 13.47 18.27 -8.05
C ALA A 41 13.26 16.91 -8.74
N HIS A 42 12.93 16.91 -10.04
CA HIS A 42 12.81 15.68 -10.83
C HIS A 42 14.11 14.89 -10.91
N ARG A 43 15.26 15.58 -11.00
CA ARG A 43 16.58 14.92 -10.95
C ARG A 43 16.84 14.29 -9.58
N ASP A 44 16.63 15.06 -8.51
CA ASP A 44 16.79 14.55 -7.14
C ASP A 44 15.88 13.34 -6.89
N ARG A 45 14.66 13.32 -7.44
CA ARG A 45 13.75 12.18 -7.34
C ARG A 45 14.31 10.92 -8.00
N LEU A 46 15.02 11.05 -9.11
CA LEU A 46 15.65 9.91 -9.77
C LEU A 46 16.86 9.40 -8.97
N GLU A 47 17.54 10.28 -8.24
CA GLU A 47 18.73 9.96 -7.43
C GLU A 47 18.37 9.39 -6.05
N THR A 48 17.33 9.92 -5.42
CA THR A 48 16.92 9.61 -4.03
C THR A 48 15.69 8.72 -3.95
N GLY A 49 14.87 8.68 -5.00
CA GLY A 49 13.57 8.02 -5.00
C GLY A 49 12.46 8.78 -4.26
N HIS A 50 12.76 9.94 -3.65
CA HIS A 50 11.78 10.71 -2.91
C HIS A 50 10.78 11.42 -3.83
N PRO A 51 9.53 11.66 -3.37
CA PRO A 51 8.56 12.40 -4.16
C PRO A 51 8.98 13.86 -4.36
N VAL A 52 8.69 14.42 -5.54
CA VAL A 52 9.08 15.79 -5.94
C VAL A 52 8.65 16.83 -4.90
N LEU A 53 7.44 16.70 -4.34
CA LEU A 53 6.91 17.61 -3.32
C LEU A 53 7.74 17.60 -2.03
N ASP A 54 8.25 16.44 -1.62
CA ASP A 54 9.07 16.29 -0.42
C ASP A 54 10.47 16.87 -0.65
N ILE A 55 11.06 16.62 -1.82
CA ILE A 55 12.32 17.24 -2.25
C ILE A 55 12.20 18.77 -2.27
N ILE A 56 11.08 19.32 -2.75
CA ILE A 56 10.85 20.77 -2.79
C ILE A 56 10.83 21.37 -1.37
N VAL A 57 10.23 20.67 -0.39
CA VAL A 57 10.18 21.08 1.02
C VAL A 57 11.54 20.94 1.70
N GLU A 58 12.21 19.79 1.53
CA GLU A 58 13.55 19.51 2.07
C GLU A 58 14.58 20.52 1.56
N ARG A 59 14.47 20.95 0.31
CA ARG A 59 15.31 21.98 -0.31
C ARG A 59 14.91 23.41 0.12
N GLY A 60 13.79 23.58 0.82
CA GLY A 60 13.29 24.86 1.31
C GLY A 60 12.76 25.80 0.23
N TRP A 61 12.38 25.27 -0.95
CA TRP A 61 11.85 26.10 -2.05
C TRP A 61 10.37 26.46 -1.84
N VAL A 62 9.62 25.56 -1.20
CA VAL A 62 8.24 25.79 -0.79
C VAL A 62 8.08 25.33 0.65
N SER A 63 7.25 26.02 1.43
CA SER A 63 6.97 25.65 2.81
C SER A 63 6.18 24.34 2.87
N ALA A 64 6.44 23.53 3.91
CA ALA A 64 5.72 22.29 4.16
C ALA A 64 4.19 22.48 4.23
N ASP A 65 3.74 23.64 4.72
CA ASP A 65 2.32 24.01 4.84
C ASP A 65 1.64 24.23 3.47
N GLU A 66 2.31 24.91 2.54
CA GLU A 66 1.81 25.13 1.18
C GLU A 66 1.77 23.83 0.38
N VAL A 67 2.79 22.98 0.54
CA VAL A 67 2.77 21.62 -0.01
C VAL A 67 1.67 20.79 0.67
N ALA A 68 1.30 21.11 1.91
CA ALA A 68 0.26 20.43 2.67
C ALA A 68 -1.16 20.75 2.23
N ASP A 69 -1.43 22.01 1.96
CA ASP A 69 -2.68 22.45 1.36
C ASP A 69 -2.83 21.85 -0.04
N LEU A 70 -1.74 21.88 -0.81
CA LEU A 70 -1.75 21.44 -2.19
C LEU A 70 -1.86 19.91 -2.33
N ARG A 71 -1.21 19.13 -1.47
CA ARG A 71 -1.44 17.66 -1.41
C ARG A 71 -2.87 17.33 -0.99
N ALA A 72 -3.46 18.07 -0.03
CA ALA A 72 -4.85 17.89 0.38
C ALA A 72 -5.85 18.22 -0.74
N ALA A 73 -5.61 19.30 -1.49
CA ALA A 73 -6.43 19.70 -2.64
C ALA A 73 -6.43 18.63 -3.75
N TYR A 74 -5.33 17.91 -3.91
CA TYR A 74 -5.18 16.82 -4.87
C TYR A 74 -5.50 15.44 -4.30
N GLY A 75 -5.90 15.34 -3.03
CA GLY A 75 -6.19 14.07 -2.36
C GLY A 75 -4.96 13.17 -2.22
N ILE A 76 -3.77 13.75 -2.24
CA ILE A 76 -2.50 13.06 -2.05
C ILE A 76 -2.31 12.95 -0.54
N GLU A 77 -2.54 11.74 -0.01
CA GLU A 77 -2.39 11.47 1.42
C GLU A 77 -0.95 11.75 1.85
N ALA A 78 -0.80 12.72 2.73
CA ALA A 78 0.47 13.04 3.35
C ALA A 78 0.81 11.99 4.41
N PRO A 79 2.10 11.65 4.62
CA PRO A 79 2.47 11.07 5.89
C PRO A 79 2.04 12.05 7.00
N PRO A 80 1.30 11.59 8.04
CA PRO A 80 0.80 12.47 9.07
C PRO A 80 1.97 13.17 9.77
N PRO A 81 1.86 14.48 10.08
CA PRO A 81 2.92 15.16 10.83
C PRO A 81 3.11 14.47 12.19
N PRO A 82 4.33 14.39 12.72
CA PRO A 82 4.54 13.92 14.08
C PRO A 82 3.78 14.87 15.02
N ALA A 83 2.75 14.34 15.66
CA ALA A 83 2.00 15.07 16.66
C ALA A 83 2.97 15.53 17.77
N VAL A 84 3.19 16.84 17.84
CA VAL A 84 3.85 17.49 18.98
C VAL A 84 3.04 17.15 20.23
N GLN A 85 3.62 16.29 21.07
CA GLN A 85 3.15 15.99 22.42
C GLN A 85 3.21 17.28 23.25
N ALA A 86 2.06 17.92 23.45
CA ALA A 86 1.84 18.81 24.58
C ALA A 86 1.38 17.96 25.77
N ALA A 87 2.16 17.97 26.84
CA ALA A 87 1.80 17.42 28.16
C ALA A 87 1.50 18.59 29.13
N PRO A 88 0.79 18.41 30.27
CA PRO A 88 -0.27 17.44 30.60
C PRO A 88 -1.51 18.11 31.28
N GLU A 89 -2.71 17.56 31.10
CA GLU A 89 -3.85 17.79 32.02
C GLU A 89 -4.66 16.47 32.14
N PRO A 90 -4.86 15.88 33.34
CA PRO A 90 -5.72 14.70 33.58
C PRO A 90 -7.15 15.16 33.99
N PRO A 91 -8.24 14.33 34.07
CA PRO A 91 -8.58 12.94 33.67
C PRO A 91 -9.91 12.89 32.82
N PRO A 92 -10.67 11.78 32.57
CA PRO A 92 -10.51 10.37 32.94
C PRO A 92 -10.37 9.38 31.77
N GLU A 93 -9.80 8.23 32.12
CA GLU A 93 -9.62 7.00 31.34
C GLU A 93 -10.81 6.70 30.42
N THR A 94 -10.62 6.91 29.12
CA THR A 94 -11.11 5.96 28.13
C THR A 94 -9.95 5.01 27.89
N ASP A 95 -10.14 3.77 28.35
CA ASP A 95 -9.31 2.60 28.11
C ASP A 95 -8.57 2.71 26.78
N VAL A 96 -7.26 2.98 26.83
CA VAL A 96 -6.39 2.78 25.68
C VAL A 96 -6.14 1.28 25.64
N PRO A 97 -6.59 0.53 24.62
CA PRO A 97 -6.02 -0.78 24.43
C PRO A 97 -4.51 -0.59 24.25
N PRO A 98 -3.66 -1.44 24.87
CA PRO A 98 -2.20 -1.33 24.75
C PRO A 98 -1.80 -1.30 23.26
N PRO A 99 -0.62 -0.73 22.89
CA PRO A 99 -0.14 -0.78 21.52
C PRO A 99 -0.25 -2.23 21.07
N ALA A 100 -1.08 -2.49 20.07
CA ALA A 100 -1.36 -3.85 19.63
C ALA A 100 -0.02 -4.51 19.32
N ALA A 101 0.44 -5.39 20.22
CA ALA A 101 1.59 -6.22 19.97
C ALA A 101 1.37 -6.83 18.59
N GLU A 102 2.32 -6.63 17.66
CA GLU A 102 2.18 -7.06 16.28
C GLU A 102 1.73 -8.51 16.27
N ALA A 103 0.44 -8.74 15.99
CA ALA A 103 -0.16 -10.03 16.21
C ALA A 103 0.64 -11.04 15.39
N ARG A 104 1.08 -12.12 16.03
CA ARG A 104 1.80 -13.17 15.32
C ARG A 104 0.79 -13.92 14.47
N TYR A 105 1.22 -14.31 13.28
CA TYR A 105 0.43 -15.06 12.32
C TYR A 105 1.19 -16.31 11.91
N ARG A 106 0.48 -17.42 11.83
CA ARG A 106 0.97 -18.72 11.40
C ARG A 106 0.30 -19.08 10.08
N ILE A 107 1.12 -19.40 9.09
CA ILE A 107 0.66 -19.79 7.75
C ILE A 107 0.49 -21.31 7.78
N ALA A 108 -0.76 -21.76 7.64
CA ALA A 108 -1.12 -23.17 7.68
C ALA A 108 -1.62 -23.63 6.30
N ILE A 109 -0.97 -24.63 5.73
CA ILE A 109 -1.41 -25.31 4.51
C ILE A 109 -2.41 -26.39 4.91
N ARG A 110 -3.64 -26.28 4.44
CA ARG A 110 -4.68 -27.29 4.62
C ARG A 110 -4.64 -28.30 3.49
N LEU A 111 -4.55 -29.56 3.86
CA LEU A 111 -4.60 -30.69 2.93
C LEU A 111 -6.01 -31.27 2.78
N THR A 112 -6.24 -32.04 1.71
CA THR A 112 -7.51 -32.70 1.39
C THR A 112 -7.94 -33.73 2.42
N ASN A 113 -7.00 -34.27 3.19
CA ASN A 113 -7.25 -35.16 4.32
C ASN A 113 -7.66 -34.41 5.61
N GLY A 114 -7.70 -33.08 5.59
CA GLY A 114 -7.99 -32.23 6.75
C GLY A 114 -6.78 -31.89 7.63
N ASP A 115 -5.58 -32.37 7.29
CA ASP A 115 -4.33 -32.08 8.00
C ASP A 115 -3.90 -30.63 7.76
N LEU A 116 -3.33 -29.99 8.78
CA LEU A 116 -2.81 -28.62 8.72
C LEU A 116 -1.31 -28.62 8.96
N ILE A 117 -0.57 -28.24 7.92
CA ILE A 117 0.89 -28.17 7.95
C ILE A 117 1.33 -26.73 8.08
N THR A 118 2.25 -26.46 8.98
CA THR A 118 2.75 -25.10 9.18
C THR A 118 3.88 -24.81 8.22
N ALA A 119 3.65 -23.84 7.35
CA ALA A 119 4.65 -23.38 6.40
C ALA A 119 5.62 -22.36 7.02
N GLY A 120 5.13 -21.55 7.96
CA GLY A 120 5.94 -20.56 8.67
C GLY A 120 5.12 -19.67 9.59
N GLU A 121 5.82 -18.83 10.35
CA GLU A 121 5.25 -17.88 11.30
C GLU A 121 5.85 -16.50 11.05
N THR A 122 5.08 -15.46 11.28
CA THR A 122 5.51 -14.08 11.07
C THR A 122 4.75 -13.11 11.95
N GLU A 123 5.26 -11.89 12.05
CA GLU A 123 4.77 -10.85 12.94
C GLU A 123 4.06 -9.80 12.09
N GLY A 124 2.78 -9.54 12.39
CA GLY A 124 1.98 -8.58 11.65
C GLY A 124 1.30 -9.16 10.40
N SER A 125 0.13 -8.59 10.10
CA SER A 125 -0.77 -9.11 9.06
C SER A 125 -0.22 -8.93 7.64
N ASP A 126 0.54 -7.85 7.40
CA ASP A 126 1.14 -7.57 6.09
C ASP A 126 2.23 -8.60 5.73
N LYS A 127 3.13 -8.87 6.68
CA LYS A 127 4.15 -9.92 6.53
C LYS A 127 3.52 -11.31 6.39
N ALA A 128 2.39 -11.56 7.05
CA ALA A 128 1.62 -12.80 6.93
C ALA A 128 1.05 -12.99 5.52
N ALA A 129 0.51 -11.93 4.91
CA ALA A 129 0.03 -11.97 3.54
C ALA A 129 1.18 -12.19 2.55
N ALA A 130 2.31 -11.49 2.72
CA ALA A 130 3.50 -11.67 1.89
C ALA A 130 4.06 -13.11 1.99
N LEU A 131 4.15 -13.65 3.21
CA LEU A 131 4.61 -15.03 3.42
C LEU A 131 3.61 -16.05 2.86
N GLY A 132 2.31 -15.81 3.02
CA GLY A 132 1.26 -16.63 2.39
C GLY A 132 1.37 -16.66 0.88
N HIS A 133 1.57 -15.51 0.22
CA HIS A 133 1.79 -15.45 -1.23
C HIS A 133 3.08 -16.17 -1.66
N ALA A 134 4.17 -16.04 -0.88
CA ALA A 134 5.41 -16.75 -1.17
C ALA A 134 5.23 -18.27 -1.07
N VAL A 135 4.49 -18.74 -0.07
CA VAL A 135 4.12 -20.15 0.09
C VAL A 135 3.27 -20.62 -1.10
N VAL A 136 2.22 -19.87 -1.48
CA VAL A 136 1.40 -20.20 -2.65
C VAL A 136 2.24 -20.27 -3.92
N ALA A 137 3.14 -19.31 -4.15
CA ALA A 137 4.03 -19.30 -5.30
C ALA A 137 4.90 -20.56 -5.35
N ASP A 138 5.48 -20.96 -4.20
CA ASP A 138 6.29 -22.18 -4.08
C ASP A 138 5.47 -23.45 -4.34
N LEU A 139 4.24 -23.50 -3.83
CA LEU A 139 3.30 -24.61 -4.06
C LEU A 139 2.87 -24.76 -5.53
N THR A 140 2.78 -23.64 -6.27
CA THR A 140 2.34 -23.64 -7.67
C THR A 140 3.47 -23.81 -8.68
N LYS A 141 4.73 -23.99 -8.23
CA LYS A 141 5.86 -24.22 -9.14
C LYS A 141 5.67 -25.51 -9.94
N GLU A 142 5.82 -25.40 -11.25
CA GLU A 142 5.57 -26.49 -12.20
C GLU A 142 6.82 -27.34 -12.49
N ASP A 143 7.93 -27.11 -11.77
CA ASP A 143 9.19 -27.87 -11.92
C ASP A 143 9.07 -29.35 -11.51
N GLY A 144 7.93 -29.77 -10.96
CA GLY A 144 7.66 -31.15 -10.54
C GLY A 144 8.34 -31.55 -9.22
N GLU A 145 9.07 -30.63 -8.59
CA GLU A 145 9.64 -30.82 -7.26
C GLU A 145 8.58 -30.56 -6.20
N TRP A 146 8.45 -31.49 -5.25
CA TRP A 146 7.49 -31.32 -4.16
C TRP A 146 8.01 -30.27 -3.18
N PRO A 147 7.17 -29.30 -2.78
CA PRO A 147 7.54 -28.31 -1.79
C PRO A 147 7.78 -28.96 -0.41
N PHE A 148 8.82 -28.51 0.29
CA PHE A 148 9.25 -29.07 1.57
C PHE A 148 8.92 -28.12 2.73
N PHE A 149 7.96 -28.51 3.57
CA PHE A 149 7.53 -27.76 4.75
C PHE A 149 7.54 -28.61 5.99
N ASN A 150 7.99 -28.05 7.11
CA ASN A 150 8.01 -28.71 8.43
C ASN A 150 8.63 -30.12 8.38
N CYS A 151 9.76 -30.25 7.68
CA CYS A 151 10.47 -31.50 7.43
C CYS A 151 9.73 -32.55 6.57
N ARG A 152 8.76 -32.14 5.74
CA ARG A 152 7.95 -33.04 4.93
C ARG A 152 7.73 -32.50 3.51
N PHE A 153 7.83 -33.37 2.51
CA PHE A 153 7.46 -33.07 1.13
C PHE A 153 5.95 -33.18 0.93
N ILE A 154 5.34 -32.13 0.38
CA ILE A 154 3.89 -31.99 0.24
C ILE A 154 3.51 -32.05 -1.23
N ASN A 155 2.54 -32.88 -1.59
CA ASN A 155 2.00 -32.87 -2.96
C ASN A 155 1.06 -31.66 -3.14
N PRO A 156 1.34 -30.74 -4.07
CA PRO A 156 0.50 -29.56 -4.28
C PRO A 156 -0.95 -29.88 -4.67
N GLU A 157 -1.21 -30.99 -5.35
CA GLU A 157 -2.57 -31.41 -5.71
C GLU A 157 -3.42 -31.85 -4.50
N THR A 158 -2.77 -32.11 -3.37
CA THR A 158 -3.45 -32.46 -2.11
C THR A 158 -3.79 -31.24 -1.27
N ILE A 159 -3.49 -30.03 -1.74
CA ILE A 159 -3.71 -28.79 -1.00
C ILE A 159 -5.10 -28.24 -1.32
N VAL A 160 -5.86 -27.94 -0.27
CA VAL A 160 -7.21 -27.36 -0.38
C VAL A 160 -7.13 -25.84 -0.25
N SER A 161 -6.36 -25.35 0.72
CA SER A 161 -6.25 -23.92 1.00
C SER A 161 -5.00 -23.59 1.80
N VAL A 162 -4.60 -22.32 1.78
CA VAL A 162 -3.59 -21.76 2.69
C VAL A 162 -4.31 -20.79 3.64
N ASP A 163 -4.29 -21.11 4.92
CA ASP A 163 -4.95 -20.37 6.00
C ASP A 163 -3.95 -19.48 6.73
N LEU A 164 -4.36 -18.25 7.04
CA LEU A 164 -3.59 -17.32 7.85
C LEU A 164 -4.20 -17.28 9.25
N LEU A 165 -3.65 -18.10 10.13
CA LEU A 165 -4.13 -18.19 11.50
C LEU A 165 -3.42 -17.15 12.35
N ARG A 166 -4.16 -16.28 13.04
CA ARG A 166 -3.56 -15.45 14.09
C ARG A 166 -3.09 -16.38 15.21
N ALA A 167 -1.80 -16.35 15.53
CA ALA A 167 -1.25 -16.94 16.73
C ALA A 167 -1.67 -16.03 17.89
N ASP A 168 -2.89 -16.22 18.38
CA ASP A 168 -3.35 -15.56 19.58
C ASP A 168 -2.42 -15.98 20.74
N SER A 169 -1.94 -14.99 21.49
CA SER A 169 -1.10 -15.20 22.66
C SER A 169 -1.87 -16.04 23.69
N ALA A 170 -1.62 -17.35 23.69
CA ALA A 170 -1.99 -18.20 24.82
C ALA A 170 -0.88 -18.10 25.87
N ASP A 171 -1.29 -17.54 27.02
CA ASP A 171 -0.63 -17.48 28.34
C ASP A 171 0.35 -16.33 28.60
#